data_AF-A0A6P9CB36-F1
#
_entry.id   AF-A0A6P9CB36-F1
#
_cell.length_a   1.000
_cell.length_b   1.000
_cell.length_c   1.000
_cell.angle_alpha   90.00
_cell.angle_beta   90.00
_cell.angle_gamma   90.00
#
_symmetry.space_group_name_H-M   'P 1'
#
loop_
_entity.id
_entity.type
_entity.pdbx_description
1 polymer ?
#
loop_
_entity_poly.entity_id
_entity_poly.type
_entity_poly.pdbx_seq_one_letter_code
_entity_poly.pdbx_strand_id
1 'polypeptide(L)'
;MQKMLNFVFLLLICLVNLQPSSCQEDRRNAIISAMEKAVMFLAENHDNINIDALLGFIILEACLNTVVEVWENRAELTIERQRVMAVREKLLTFMEEAAQNIERQDPVSHKEFAPALKPGFWKVPQKWKKIKESRPYSLTSGNCLDLITSDFCISILLETKDDSDVCQIADNCTNLMINTHCDGYSLSHQLFYFLFARMKSCSNSLFQNAGYYENMLCDLMMQTNRNLEKKKLIHNFADLFTENIMFCGLAGFSDFFQTSWLDHILSWQKKDKGCFWMYTSSNDGGHMRRRTKRSEKIIEGVCSSHNTAVAVGALGGFLLY
;
A
#
# COMPACT_ATOMS: atom_id res chain seq x y z
N MET A 1 -19.86 15.79 50.72
CA MET A 1 -20.35 16.05 49.34
C MET A 1 -19.42 16.97 48.54
N GLN A 2 -18.89 18.06 49.09
CA GLN A 2 -18.00 19.00 48.38
C GLN A 2 -16.73 18.37 47.75
N LYS A 3 -16.12 17.38 48.41
CA LYS A 3 -14.90 16.70 47.91
C LYS A 3 -15.14 15.75 46.73
N MET A 4 -16.33 15.14 46.64
CA MET A 4 -16.71 14.31 45.47
C MET A 4 -17.02 15.18 44.25
N LEU A 5 -17.63 16.35 44.46
CA LEU A 5 -17.97 17.27 43.38
C LEU A 5 -16.71 17.83 42.69
N ASN A 6 -15.66 18.15 43.46
CA ASN A 6 -14.38 18.61 42.91
C ASN A 6 -13.63 17.51 42.13
N PHE A 7 -13.74 16.25 42.54
CA PHE A 7 -13.08 15.14 41.85
C PHE A 7 -13.76 14.82 40.50
N VAL A 8 -15.09 14.89 40.45
CA VAL A 8 -15.88 14.76 39.21
C VAL A 8 -15.59 15.93 38.26
N PHE A 9 -15.44 17.15 38.78
CA PHE A 9 -15.09 18.32 37.98
C PHE A 9 -13.67 18.25 37.38
N LEU A 10 -12.69 17.75 38.14
CA LEU A 10 -11.32 17.50 37.66
C LEU A 10 -11.26 16.37 36.61
N LEU A 11 -12.04 15.29 36.77
CA LEU A 11 -12.17 14.23 35.77
C LEU A 11 -12.84 14.71 34.49
N LEU A 12 -13.87 15.57 34.59
CA LEU A 12 -14.51 16.21 33.44
C LEU A 12 -13.56 17.17 32.70
N ILE A 13 -12.73 17.92 33.41
CA ILE A 13 -11.71 18.79 32.79
C ILE A 13 -10.62 17.96 32.08
N CYS A 14 -10.20 16.82 32.64
CA CYS A 14 -9.27 15.90 31.94
C CYS A 14 -9.89 15.25 30.70
N LEU A 15 -11.19 14.94 30.71
CA LEU A 15 -11.90 14.38 29.56
C LEU A 15 -12.19 15.42 28.47
N VAL A 16 -12.34 16.70 28.84
CA VAL A 16 -12.56 17.82 27.90
C VAL A 16 -11.24 18.35 27.31
N ASN A 17 -10.10 18.13 27.98
CA ASN A 17 -8.77 18.55 27.51
C ASN A 17 -8.04 17.53 26.62
N LEU A 18 -8.63 16.37 26.31
CA LEU A 18 -8.20 15.57 25.16
C LEU A 18 -8.67 16.29 23.89
N GLN A 19 -7.94 17.33 23.50
CA GLN A 19 -8.21 18.03 22.25
C GLN A 19 -8.03 17.05 21.08
N PRO A 20 -9.06 16.87 20.22
CA PRO A 20 -8.94 16.02 19.03
C PRO A 20 -7.77 16.42 18.12
N SER A 21 -7.39 17.71 18.13
CA SER A 21 -6.26 18.25 17.35
C SER A 21 -4.90 17.70 17.81
N SER A 22 -4.67 17.55 19.13
CA SER A 22 -3.43 16.99 19.66
C SER A 22 -3.26 15.53 19.25
N CYS A 23 -4.34 14.74 19.30
CA CYS A 23 -4.29 13.34 18.89
C CYS A 23 -4.06 13.16 17.38
N GLN A 24 -4.57 14.08 16.55
CA GLN A 24 -4.33 14.07 15.10
C GLN A 24 -2.90 14.50 14.75
N GLU A 25 -2.38 15.52 15.44
CA GLU A 25 -0.97 15.93 15.34
C GLU A 25 0.00 14.82 15.74
N ASP A 26 -0.26 14.16 16.87
CA ASP A 26 0.55 13.02 17.34
C ASP A 26 0.60 11.90 16.30
N ARG A 27 -0.54 11.59 15.66
CA ARG A 27 -0.60 10.57 14.60
C ARG A 27 0.14 10.99 13.35
N ARG A 28 -0.03 12.23 12.89
CA ARG A 28 0.72 12.77 11.74
C ARG A 28 2.23 12.65 12.00
N ASN A 29 2.67 13.08 13.17
CA ASN A 29 4.08 12.99 13.55
C ASN A 29 4.57 11.54 13.65
N ALA A 30 3.76 10.62 14.17
CA ALA A 30 4.09 9.20 14.21
C ALA A 30 4.23 8.59 12.81
N ILE A 31 3.34 8.94 11.87
CA ILE A 31 3.41 8.51 10.47
C ILE A 31 4.72 9.01 9.83
N ILE A 32 5.02 10.31 9.95
CA ILE A 32 6.24 10.90 9.37
C ILE A 32 7.48 10.23 9.98
N SER A 33 7.52 10.02 11.29
CA SER A 33 8.65 9.33 11.93
C SER A 33 8.78 7.86 11.53
N ALA A 34 7.67 7.18 11.25
CA ALA A 34 7.74 5.83 10.70
C ALA A 34 8.33 5.83 9.28
N MET A 35 7.93 6.78 8.44
CA MET A 35 8.50 6.94 7.08
C MET A 35 9.99 7.29 7.12
N GLU A 36 10.41 8.22 7.98
CA GLU A 36 11.82 8.60 8.17
C GLU A 36 12.69 7.36 8.41
N LYS A 37 12.26 6.47 9.31
CA LYS A 37 12.97 5.23 9.64
C LYS A 37 12.95 4.21 8.50
N ALA A 38 11.81 4.06 7.82
CA ALA A 38 11.70 3.11 6.72
C ALA A 38 12.52 3.53 5.48
N VAL A 39 12.68 4.84 5.25
CA VAL A 39 13.57 5.37 4.20
C VAL A 39 15.04 5.13 4.57
N MET A 40 15.42 5.24 5.84
CA MET A 40 16.77 4.85 6.27
C MET A 40 17.00 3.34 6.13
N PHE A 41 16.00 2.51 6.41
CA PHE A 41 16.07 1.07 6.13
C PHE A 41 16.31 0.80 4.64
N LEU A 42 15.62 1.51 3.74
CA LEU A 42 15.87 1.42 2.30
C LEU A 42 17.32 1.80 1.97
N ALA A 43 17.84 2.89 2.55
CA ALA A 43 19.23 3.31 2.36
C ALA A 43 20.24 2.21 2.73
N GLU A 44 20.01 1.51 3.84
CA GLU A 44 20.91 0.47 4.34
C GLU A 44 20.78 -0.85 3.57
N ASN A 45 19.70 -1.05 2.81
CA ASN A 45 19.35 -2.34 2.21
C ASN A 45 18.96 -2.24 0.73
N HIS A 46 19.28 -1.15 0.04
CA HIS A 46 18.86 -0.89 -1.35
C HIS A 46 19.35 -1.96 -2.34
N ASP A 47 20.40 -2.70 -1.99
CA ASP A 47 20.96 -3.83 -2.76
C ASP A 47 20.24 -5.16 -2.45
N ASN A 48 19.45 -5.19 -1.38
CA ASN A 48 18.75 -6.35 -0.84
C ASN A 48 17.23 -6.20 -0.91
N ILE A 49 16.71 -5.41 -1.86
CA ILE A 49 15.28 -5.35 -2.19
C ILE A 49 15.00 -5.94 -3.59
N ASN A 50 13.71 -6.12 -3.91
CA ASN A 50 13.21 -6.57 -5.21
C ASN A 50 12.32 -5.47 -5.84
N ILE A 51 11.78 -5.75 -7.03
CA ILE A 51 10.95 -4.78 -7.78
C ILE A 51 9.67 -4.41 -7.02
N ASP A 52 9.03 -5.36 -6.33
CA ASP A 52 7.80 -5.14 -5.56
C ASP A 52 8.04 -4.16 -4.42
N ALA A 53 9.17 -4.32 -3.72
CA ALA A 53 9.58 -3.42 -2.65
C ALA A 53 9.87 -2.01 -3.19
N LEU A 54 10.57 -1.89 -4.33
CA LEU A 54 10.84 -0.58 -4.94
C LEU A 54 9.54 0.12 -5.36
N LEU A 55 8.58 -0.60 -5.93
CA LEU A 55 7.28 -0.05 -6.33
C LEU A 55 6.50 0.55 -5.14
N GLY A 56 6.55 -0.08 -3.96
CA GLY A 56 5.91 0.49 -2.77
C GLY A 56 6.55 1.80 -2.31
N PHE A 57 7.87 1.92 -2.41
CA PHE A 57 8.59 3.17 -2.14
C PHE A 57 8.33 4.26 -3.18
N ILE A 58 8.16 3.91 -4.46
CA ILE A 58 7.73 4.85 -5.49
C ILE A 58 6.31 5.38 -5.20
N ILE A 59 5.40 4.52 -4.75
CA ILE A 59 4.05 4.96 -4.36
C ILE A 59 4.11 5.87 -3.14
N LEU A 60 4.98 5.59 -2.17
CA LEU A 60 5.26 6.53 -1.07
C LEU A 60 5.73 7.89 -1.61
N GLU A 61 6.68 7.92 -2.55
CA GLU A 61 7.18 9.18 -3.14
C GLU A 61 6.04 10.00 -3.74
N ALA A 62 5.15 9.36 -4.52
CA ALA A 62 3.99 10.03 -5.11
C ALA A 62 3.06 10.61 -4.03
N CYS A 63 2.82 9.86 -2.94
CA CYS A 63 2.06 10.36 -1.79
C CYS A 63 2.74 11.58 -1.15
N LEU A 64 4.04 11.51 -0.88
CA LEU A 64 4.78 12.60 -0.24
C LEU A 64 4.83 13.85 -1.12
N ASN A 65 4.98 13.69 -2.43
CA ASN A 65 4.95 14.81 -3.37
C ASN A 65 3.61 15.56 -3.28
N THR A 66 2.49 14.83 -3.33
CA THR A 66 1.16 15.44 -3.20
C THR A 66 0.91 16.03 -1.81
N VAL A 67 1.41 15.41 -0.73
CA VAL A 67 1.34 15.99 0.62
C VAL A 67 2.05 17.35 0.69
N VAL A 68 3.25 17.47 0.11
CA VAL A 68 4.01 18.73 0.08
C VAL A 68 3.26 19.83 -0.68
N GLU A 69 2.62 19.48 -1.79
CA GLU A 69 1.78 20.41 -2.57
C GLU A 69 0.55 20.86 -1.78
N VAL A 70 -0.21 19.92 -1.20
CA VAL A 70 -1.45 20.21 -0.46
C VAL A 70 -1.18 21.03 0.81
N TRP A 71 0.00 20.87 1.43
CA TRP A 71 0.38 21.58 2.65
C TRP A 71 1.09 22.90 2.42
N GLU A 72 1.38 23.29 1.17
CA GLU A 72 2.17 24.49 0.84
C GLU A 72 1.63 25.77 1.50
N ASN A 73 0.31 25.93 1.57
CA ASN A 73 -0.34 27.12 2.12
C ASN A 73 -0.89 26.93 3.54
N ARG A 74 -0.47 25.86 4.26
CA ARG A 74 -0.91 25.54 5.62
C ARG A 74 0.18 25.89 6.62
N ALA A 75 0.14 27.12 7.14
CA ALA A 75 1.19 27.64 8.04
C ALA A 75 1.41 26.76 9.27
N GLU A 76 0.35 26.15 9.79
CA GLU A 76 0.36 25.24 10.93
C GLU A 76 1.08 23.91 10.66
N LEU A 77 1.32 23.55 9.39
CA LEU A 77 2.02 22.32 8.98
C LEU A 77 3.43 22.59 8.45
N THR A 78 4.00 23.78 8.67
CA THR A 78 5.29 24.17 8.07
C THR A 78 6.42 23.22 8.48
N ILE A 79 6.46 22.82 9.75
CA ILE A 79 7.52 21.94 10.29
C ILE A 79 7.37 20.53 9.71
N GLU A 80 6.17 19.98 9.71
CA GLU A 80 5.88 18.66 9.16
C GLU A 80 6.10 18.60 7.66
N ARG A 81 5.73 19.66 6.92
CA ARG A 81 6.01 19.79 5.49
C ARG A 81 7.51 19.75 5.22
N GLN A 82 8.31 20.48 6.00
CA GLN A 82 9.78 20.42 5.88
C GLN A 82 10.32 19.01 6.14
N ARG A 83 9.81 18.31 7.15
CA ARG A 83 10.18 16.91 7.40
C ARG A 83 9.82 16.00 6.24
N VAL A 84 8.60 16.11 5.70
CA VAL A 84 8.17 15.33 4.53
C VAL A 84 9.04 15.62 3.31
N MET A 85 9.41 16.89 3.07
CA MET A 85 10.33 17.26 1.98
C MET A 85 11.69 16.58 2.16
N ALA A 86 12.26 16.57 3.37
CA ALA A 86 13.53 15.92 3.67
C ALA A 86 13.46 14.38 3.52
N VAL A 87 12.34 13.77 3.93
CA VAL A 87 12.10 12.33 3.69
C VAL A 87 12.05 12.03 2.20
N ARG A 88 11.32 12.85 1.43
CA ARG A 88 11.17 12.69 -0.02
C ARG A 88 12.51 12.83 -0.75
N GLU A 89 13.33 13.81 -0.39
CA GLU A 89 14.66 14.01 -0.98
C GLU A 89 15.54 12.77 -0.81
N LYS A 90 15.64 12.25 0.41
CA LYS A 90 16.38 11.01 0.69
C LYS A 90 15.81 9.81 -0.06
N LEU A 91 14.49 9.69 -0.08
CA LEU A 91 13.79 8.59 -0.75
C LEU A 91 14.12 8.55 -2.24
N LEU A 92 14.13 9.71 -2.93
CA LEU A 92 14.49 9.78 -4.35
C LEU A 92 15.90 9.25 -4.61
N THR A 93 16.88 9.62 -3.79
CA THR A 93 18.26 9.12 -3.90
C THR A 93 18.32 7.60 -3.75
N PHE A 94 17.75 7.06 -2.67
CA PHE A 94 17.85 5.62 -2.40
C PHE A 94 17.01 4.76 -3.36
N MET A 95 15.93 5.30 -3.91
CA MET A 95 15.17 4.65 -4.98
C MET A 95 15.98 4.53 -6.28
N GLU A 96 16.76 5.53 -6.63
CA GLU A 96 17.65 5.48 -7.79
C GLU A 96 18.72 4.39 -7.62
N GLU A 97 19.38 4.36 -6.45
CA GLU A 97 20.36 3.33 -6.11
C GLU A 97 19.74 1.91 -6.11
N ALA A 98 18.55 1.77 -5.54
CA ALA A 98 17.81 0.52 -5.54
C ALA A 98 17.44 0.06 -6.96
N ALA A 99 16.95 0.97 -7.81
CA ALA A 99 16.62 0.67 -9.21
C ALA A 99 17.85 0.17 -9.98
N GLN A 100 19.00 0.84 -9.83
CA GLN A 100 20.25 0.40 -10.45
C GLN A 100 20.71 -0.98 -9.96
N ASN A 101 20.53 -1.29 -8.67
CA ASN A 101 20.86 -2.60 -8.14
C ASN A 101 19.91 -3.69 -8.63
N ILE A 102 18.61 -3.40 -8.71
CA ILE A 102 17.61 -4.33 -9.27
C ILE A 102 17.90 -4.57 -10.76
N GLU A 103 18.25 -3.56 -11.54
CA GLU A 103 18.63 -3.73 -12.95
C GLU A 103 19.80 -4.71 -13.11
N ARG A 104 20.81 -4.66 -12.23
CA ARG A 104 21.94 -5.58 -12.26
C ARG A 104 21.59 -7.00 -11.81
N GLN A 105 20.75 -7.13 -10.78
CA GLN A 105 20.44 -8.41 -10.14
C GLN A 105 19.28 -9.17 -10.80
N ASP A 106 18.28 -8.45 -11.28
CA ASP A 106 17.08 -8.95 -11.94
C ASP A 106 16.67 -8.02 -13.11
N PRO A 107 17.45 -8.02 -14.21
CA PRO A 107 17.20 -7.16 -15.37
C PRO A 107 15.86 -7.44 -16.04
N VAL A 108 15.32 -8.66 -15.91
CA VAL A 108 14.05 -9.06 -16.52
C VAL A 108 12.90 -8.34 -15.81
N SER A 109 12.79 -8.49 -14.49
CA SER A 109 11.75 -7.81 -13.72
C SER A 109 11.90 -6.29 -13.80
N HIS A 110 13.14 -5.78 -13.77
CA HIS A 110 13.39 -4.35 -13.98
C HIS A 110 12.83 -3.85 -15.31
N LYS A 111 13.10 -4.57 -16.42
CA LYS A 111 12.60 -4.21 -17.75
C LYS A 111 11.07 -4.28 -17.82
N GLU A 112 10.45 -5.33 -17.27
CA GLU A 112 8.99 -5.54 -17.28
C GLU A 112 8.22 -4.40 -16.58
N PHE A 113 8.82 -3.78 -15.57
CA PHE A 113 8.18 -2.72 -14.78
C PHE A 113 8.80 -1.33 -15.00
N ALA A 114 9.77 -1.18 -15.91
CA ALA A 114 10.50 0.07 -16.12
C ALA A 114 9.61 1.34 -16.27
N PRO A 115 8.46 1.31 -16.97
CA PRO A 115 7.58 2.47 -17.04
C PRO A 115 7.01 2.90 -15.67
N ALA A 116 6.72 1.92 -14.81
CA ALA A 116 6.20 2.13 -13.46
C ALA A 116 7.23 2.74 -12.50
N LEU A 117 8.52 2.64 -12.83
CA LEU A 117 9.62 3.19 -12.06
C LEU A 117 9.91 4.66 -12.38
N LYS A 118 9.32 5.20 -13.46
CA LYS A 118 9.59 6.57 -13.89
C LYS A 118 8.93 7.59 -12.94
N PRO A 119 9.61 8.71 -12.63
CA PRO A 119 9.01 9.81 -11.88
C PRO A 119 7.71 10.28 -12.52
N GLY A 120 6.68 10.52 -11.70
CA GLY A 120 5.37 11.00 -12.15
C GLY A 120 4.47 9.95 -12.81
N PHE A 121 4.88 8.67 -12.89
CA PHE A 121 4.01 7.60 -13.37
C PHE A 121 2.80 7.40 -12.46
N TRP A 122 3.04 7.30 -11.14
CA TRP A 122 2.00 7.05 -10.15
C TRP A 122 1.27 8.35 -9.80
N LYS A 123 -0.07 8.31 -9.90
CA LYS A 123 -0.97 9.39 -9.49
C LYS A 123 -1.78 8.94 -8.28
N VAL A 124 -1.71 9.71 -7.21
CA VAL A 124 -2.46 9.45 -5.96
C VAL A 124 -3.80 10.19 -5.97
N PRO A 125 -4.84 9.65 -5.31
CA PRO A 125 -6.16 10.27 -5.28
C PRO A 125 -6.14 11.59 -4.48
N GLN A 126 -6.67 12.65 -5.09
CA GLN A 126 -6.93 13.93 -4.40
C GLN A 126 -8.38 14.04 -3.90
N LYS A 127 -9.22 13.07 -4.27
CA LYS A 127 -10.62 12.97 -3.83
C LYS A 127 -10.89 11.55 -3.38
N TRP A 128 -11.57 11.45 -2.25
CA TRP A 128 -11.87 10.19 -1.61
C TRP A 128 -13.31 9.76 -1.88
N LYS A 129 -13.51 8.48 -2.17
CA LYS A 129 -14.81 7.83 -2.36
C LYS A 129 -15.04 6.75 -1.31
N LYS A 130 -16.31 6.38 -1.13
CA LYS A 130 -16.74 5.28 -0.27
C LYS A 130 -17.01 4.03 -1.09
N ILE A 131 -16.74 2.86 -0.51
CA ILE A 131 -17.10 1.56 -1.10
C ILE A 131 -18.62 1.46 -1.18
N LYS A 132 -19.13 1.03 -2.33
CA LYS A 132 -20.55 0.74 -2.54
C LYS A 132 -20.81 -0.74 -2.27
N GLU A 133 -21.02 -1.09 -1.00
CA GLU A 133 -21.18 -2.47 -0.49
C GLU A 133 -22.39 -3.21 -1.09
N SER A 134 -23.38 -2.50 -1.64
CA SER A 134 -24.64 -3.09 -2.14
C SER A 134 -24.68 -3.36 -3.65
N ARG A 135 -23.53 -3.32 -4.35
CA ARG A 135 -23.51 -3.68 -5.78
C ARG A 135 -23.34 -5.19 -5.93
N PRO A 136 -24.39 -5.93 -6.36
CA PRO A 136 -24.25 -7.34 -6.63
C PRO A 136 -23.26 -7.52 -7.78
N TYR A 137 -22.30 -8.42 -7.60
CA TYR A 137 -21.43 -8.93 -8.65
C TYR A 137 -21.64 -10.43 -8.79
N SER A 138 -21.55 -10.92 -10.02
CA SER A 138 -21.63 -12.36 -10.29
C SER A 138 -20.36 -13.04 -9.80
N LEU A 139 -20.50 -14.09 -9.00
CA LEU A 139 -19.41 -15.00 -8.68
C LEU A 139 -18.99 -15.72 -9.96
N THR A 140 -17.72 -15.60 -10.34
CA THR A 140 -17.15 -16.39 -11.42
C THR A 140 -16.72 -17.77 -10.90
N SER A 141 -16.19 -18.61 -11.78
CA SER A 141 -15.66 -19.93 -11.42
C SER A 141 -14.40 -20.20 -12.23
N GLY A 142 -13.48 -21.00 -11.67
CA GLY A 142 -12.28 -21.43 -12.40
C GLY A 142 -11.07 -21.50 -11.50
N ASN A 143 -9.90 -21.37 -12.13
CA ASN A 143 -8.64 -21.27 -11.41
C ASN A 143 -8.36 -19.82 -11.05
N CYS A 144 -7.82 -19.62 -9.85
CA CYS A 144 -7.35 -18.31 -9.44
C CYS A 144 -6.06 -17.91 -10.15
N LEU A 145 -5.90 -16.59 -10.25
CA LEU A 145 -4.74 -15.93 -10.81
C LEU A 145 -3.48 -16.37 -10.06
N ASP A 146 -2.49 -16.88 -10.81
CA ASP A 146 -1.13 -17.01 -10.31
C ASP A 146 -0.34 -15.71 -10.59
N LEU A 147 0.64 -15.44 -9.73
CA LEU A 147 1.37 -14.16 -9.75
C LEU A 147 2.23 -14.00 -11.01
N ILE A 148 2.74 -15.10 -11.59
CA ILE A 148 3.57 -15.05 -12.81
C ILE A 148 2.71 -14.64 -14.00
N THR A 149 1.54 -15.25 -14.16
CA THR A 149 0.58 -14.87 -15.20
C THR A 149 0.08 -13.43 -14.99
N SER A 150 -0.10 -13.01 -13.73
CA SER A 150 -0.45 -11.63 -13.43
C SER A 150 0.61 -10.64 -13.92
N ASP A 151 1.87 -10.88 -13.57
CA ASP A 151 2.98 -9.99 -13.91
C ASP A 151 3.15 -9.93 -15.43
N PHE A 152 2.95 -11.06 -16.12
CA PHE A 152 2.89 -11.11 -17.57
C PHE A 152 1.81 -10.16 -18.12
N CYS A 153 0.58 -10.24 -17.61
CA CYS A 153 -0.52 -9.37 -18.06
C CYS A 153 -0.26 -7.89 -17.76
N ILE A 154 0.37 -7.57 -16.62
CA ILE A 154 0.78 -6.21 -16.27
C ILE A 154 1.90 -5.72 -17.21
N SER A 155 2.90 -6.55 -17.53
CA SER A 155 3.99 -6.16 -18.44
C SER A 155 3.50 -5.83 -19.86
N ILE A 156 2.47 -6.52 -20.34
CA ILE A 156 1.81 -6.19 -21.62
C ILE A 156 1.18 -4.79 -21.52
N LEU A 157 0.47 -4.50 -20.43
CA LEU A 157 -0.18 -3.21 -20.20
C LEU A 157 0.82 -2.06 -20.09
N LEU A 158 2.02 -2.34 -19.57
CA LEU A 158 3.12 -1.40 -19.46
C LEU A 158 3.88 -1.21 -20.78
N GLU A 159 3.54 -1.92 -21.86
CA GLU A 159 4.18 -1.82 -23.18
C GLU A 159 5.66 -2.21 -23.18
N THR A 160 6.06 -3.14 -22.30
CA THR A 160 7.47 -3.57 -22.18
C THR A 160 7.82 -4.81 -23.01
N LYS A 161 6.86 -5.32 -23.80
CA LYS A 161 7.05 -6.41 -24.77
C LYS A 161 6.78 -5.89 -26.19
N ASP A 162 7.64 -6.26 -27.13
CA ASP A 162 7.62 -5.74 -28.51
C ASP A 162 6.28 -6.04 -29.23
N ASP A 163 5.87 -5.13 -30.12
CA ASP A 163 4.65 -5.14 -30.95
C ASP A 163 3.28 -5.00 -30.25
N SER A 164 3.20 -4.59 -28.98
CA SER A 164 1.91 -4.29 -28.36
C SER A 164 1.39 -2.90 -28.72
N ASP A 165 0.26 -2.82 -29.44
CA ASP A 165 -0.51 -1.58 -29.55
C ASP A 165 -0.98 -1.09 -28.16
N VAL A 166 -1.03 0.24 -27.99
CA VAL A 166 -1.34 0.90 -26.71
C VAL A 166 -2.61 0.30 -26.07
N CYS A 167 -2.46 -0.27 -24.86
CA CYS A 167 -3.55 -0.82 -24.07
C CYS A 167 -4.38 -1.93 -24.77
N GLN A 168 -3.79 -2.65 -25.72
CA GLN A 168 -4.38 -3.86 -26.30
C GLN A 168 -4.12 -5.06 -25.37
N ILE A 169 -5.19 -5.71 -24.93
CA ILE A 169 -5.13 -6.75 -23.90
C ILE A 169 -5.64 -8.05 -24.50
N ALA A 170 -4.90 -9.13 -24.29
CA ALA A 170 -5.32 -10.46 -24.65
C ALA A 170 -6.50 -10.94 -23.76
N ASP A 171 -7.48 -11.62 -24.35
CA ASP A 171 -8.70 -12.04 -23.65
C ASP A 171 -8.42 -12.89 -22.39
N ASN A 172 -7.33 -13.66 -22.39
CA ASN A 172 -6.90 -14.42 -21.23
C ASN A 172 -6.59 -13.51 -20.03
N CYS A 173 -5.88 -12.40 -20.25
CA CYS A 173 -5.59 -11.41 -19.22
C CYS A 173 -6.87 -10.73 -18.73
N THR A 174 -7.76 -10.34 -19.64
CA THR A 174 -9.06 -9.77 -19.27
C THR A 174 -9.84 -10.72 -18.35
N ASN A 175 -10.02 -11.97 -18.75
CA ASN A 175 -10.81 -12.95 -18.00
C ASN A 175 -10.22 -13.26 -16.62
N LEU A 176 -8.89 -13.28 -16.50
CA LEU A 176 -8.20 -13.47 -15.23
C LEU A 176 -8.34 -12.25 -14.32
N MET A 177 -8.22 -11.04 -14.87
CA MET A 177 -8.19 -9.80 -14.08
C MET A 177 -9.57 -9.35 -13.57
N ILE A 178 -10.66 -9.87 -14.13
CA ILE A 178 -12.03 -9.56 -13.70
C ILE A 178 -12.70 -10.66 -12.87
N ASN A 179 -11.99 -11.75 -12.56
CA ASN A 179 -12.59 -12.85 -11.82
C ASN A 179 -12.93 -12.44 -10.36
N THR A 180 -13.97 -13.04 -9.79
CA THR A 180 -14.54 -12.64 -8.49
C THR A 180 -14.58 -13.79 -7.47
N HIS A 181 -14.07 -14.96 -7.83
CA HIS A 181 -14.05 -16.15 -6.96
C HIS A 181 -12.75 -16.31 -6.17
N CYS A 182 -11.80 -15.39 -6.35
CA CYS A 182 -10.48 -15.44 -5.74
C CYS A 182 -10.37 -14.50 -4.55
N ASP A 183 -9.36 -14.75 -3.72
CA ASP A 183 -9.07 -14.01 -2.50
C ASP A 183 -7.57 -13.72 -2.38
N GLY A 184 -7.21 -13.03 -1.29
CA GLY A 184 -5.81 -12.73 -0.96
C GLY A 184 -5.08 -11.94 -2.04
N TYR A 185 -3.83 -12.31 -2.29
CA TYR A 185 -2.95 -11.62 -3.26
C TYR A 185 -3.48 -11.61 -4.70
N SER A 186 -4.36 -12.54 -5.07
CA SER A 186 -5.01 -12.47 -6.39
C SER A 186 -5.81 -11.18 -6.53
N LEU A 187 -6.52 -10.74 -5.49
CA LEU A 187 -7.26 -9.47 -5.50
C LEU A 187 -6.31 -8.29 -5.65
N SER A 188 -5.17 -8.30 -4.94
CA SER A 188 -4.17 -7.23 -5.02
C SER A 188 -3.66 -7.05 -6.43
N HIS A 189 -3.29 -8.15 -7.08
CA HIS A 189 -2.80 -8.16 -8.45
C HIS A 189 -3.88 -7.72 -9.46
N GLN A 190 -5.13 -8.13 -9.27
CA GLN A 190 -6.26 -7.65 -10.09
C GLN A 190 -6.46 -6.14 -9.94
N LEU A 191 -6.45 -5.62 -8.71
CA LEU A 191 -6.60 -4.19 -8.49
C LEU A 191 -5.40 -3.42 -9.06
N PHE A 192 -4.19 -3.96 -8.88
CA PHE A 192 -2.96 -3.37 -9.38
C PHE A 192 -2.97 -3.24 -10.91
N TYR A 193 -3.53 -4.23 -11.61
CA TYR A 193 -3.76 -4.20 -13.04
C TYR A 193 -4.62 -3.00 -13.48
N PHE A 194 -5.75 -2.76 -12.80
CA PHE A 194 -6.60 -1.58 -13.08
C PHE A 194 -5.90 -0.26 -12.74
N LEU A 195 -5.10 -0.23 -11.66
CA LEU A 195 -4.32 0.95 -11.30
C LEU A 195 -3.28 1.29 -12.37
N PHE A 196 -2.55 0.30 -12.89
CA PHE A 196 -1.61 0.49 -14.00
C PHE A 196 -2.29 1.02 -15.26
N ALA A 197 -3.45 0.46 -15.60
CA ALA A 197 -4.22 0.88 -16.77
C ALA A 197 -4.63 2.35 -16.65
N ARG A 198 -5.01 2.76 -15.43
CA ARG A 198 -5.35 4.14 -15.10
C ARG A 198 -4.14 5.07 -15.23
N MET A 199 -2.95 4.67 -14.76
CA MET A 199 -1.72 5.48 -14.91
C MET A 199 -1.35 5.64 -16.39
N LYS A 200 -1.50 4.58 -17.18
CA LYS A 200 -1.31 4.57 -18.63
C LYS A 200 -2.45 5.23 -19.41
N SER A 201 -3.52 5.66 -18.74
CA SER A 201 -4.71 6.28 -19.36
C SER A 201 -5.36 5.39 -20.43
N CYS A 202 -5.37 4.09 -20.20
CA CYS A 202 -6.00 3.12 -21.09
C CYS A 202 -7.51 3.33 -21.16
N SER A 203 -8.06 3.32 -22.38
CA SER A 203 -9.44 3.73 -22.65
C SER A 203 -10.29 2.66 -23.34
N ASN A 204 -9.81 1.42 -23.43
CA ASN A 204 -10.62 0.31 -23.94
C ASN A 204 -11.85 0.04 -23.05
N SER A 205 -12.81 -0.72 -23.55
CA SER A 205 -14.12 -0.94 -22.91
C SER A 205 -14.03 -1.50 -21.49
N LEU A 206 -13.02 -2.32 -21.20
CA LEU A 206 -12.77 -2.85 -19.86
C LEU A 206 -12.44 -1.72 -18.88
N PHE A 207 -11.53 -0.83 -19.25
CA PHE A 207 -11.04 0.25 -18.38
C PHE A 207 -11.96 1.47 -18.31
N GLN A 208 -12.83 1.67 -19.29
CA GLN A 208 -13.95 2.61 -19.15
C GLN A 208 -14.84 2.24 -17.96
N ASN A 209 -14.92 0.95 -17.62
CA ASN A 209 -15.62 0.45 -16.44
C ASN A 209 -14.70 0.17 -15.23
N ALA A 210 -13.47 0.70 -15.22
CA ALA A 210 -12.50 0.44 -14.13
C ALA A 210 -13.07 0.80 -12.75
N GLY A 211 -13.85 1.88 -12.64
CA GLY A 211 -14.47 2.26 -11.36
C GLY A 211 -15.45 1.22 -10.79
N TYR A 212 -16.07 0.39 -11.62
CA TYR A 212 -16.87 -0.75 -11.16
C TYR A 212 -15.98 -1.85 -10.57
N TYR A 213 -14.94 -2.26 -11.30
CA TYR A 213 -14.02 -3.31 -10.87
C TYR A 213 -13.23 -2.91 -9.64
N GLU A 214 -12.69 -1.69 -9.59
CA GLU A 214 -12.01 -1.13 -8.41
C GLU A 214 -12.93 -1.20 -7.17
N ASN A 215 -14.21 -0.83 -7.30
CA ASN A 215 -15.15 -0.89 -6.17
C ASN A 215 -15.41 -2.32 -5.72
N MET A 216 -15.62 -3.24 -6.67
CA MET A 216 -15.87 -4.65 -6.38
C MET A 216 -14.66 -5.32 -5.71
N LEU A 217 -13.46 -5.12 -6.25
CA LEU A 217 -12.22 -5.67 -5.69
C LEU A 217 -11.95 -5.10 -4.29
N CYS A 218 -12.13 -3.78 -4.11
CA CYS A 218 -11.95 -3.17 -2.80
C CYS A 218 -13.02 -3.56 -1.78
N ASP A 219 -14.24 -3.86 -2.21
CA ASP A 219 -15.26 -4.46 -1.34
C ASP A 219 -14.82 -5.84 -0.83
N LEU A 220 -14.33 -6.72 -1.71
CA LEU A 220 -13.78 -8.03 -1.35
C LEU A 220 -12.57 -7.92 -0.40
N MET A 221 -11.66 -6.98 -0.65
CA MET A 221 -10.51 -6.69 0.23
C MET A 221 -10.95 -6.14 1.59
N MET A 222 -11.94 -5.24 1.62
CA MET A 222 -12.51 -4.70 2.86
C MET A 222 -13.17 -5.79 3.69
N GLN A 223 -13.95 -6.68 3.06
CA GLN A 223 -14.51 -7.85 3.71
C GLN A 223 -13.42 -8.75 4.30
N THR A 224 -12.32 -8.96 3.58
CA THR A 224 -11.14 -9.70 4.07
C THR A 224 -10.57 -9.06 5.33
N ASN A 225 -10.27 -7.75 5.30
CA ASN A 225 -9.70 -7.04 6.44
C ASN A 225 -10.63 -7.03 7.66
N ARG A 226 -11.93 -6.76 7.48
CA ARG A 226 -12.93 -6.82 8.56
C ARG A 226 -13.05 -8.23 9.16
N ASN A 227 -12.96 -9.27 8.34
CA ASN A 227 -12.98 -10.65 8.80
C ASN A 227 -11.74 -11.01 9.62
N LEU A 228 -10.55 -10.54 9.21
CA LEU A 228 -9.30 -10.71 9.97
C LEU A 228 -9.37 -9.98 11.32
N GLU A 229 -9.89 -8.76 11.35
CA GLU A 229 -10.13 -7.98 12.57
C GLU A 229 -11.07 -8.71 13.53
N LYS A 230 -12.25 -9.12 13.03
CA LYS A 230 -13.25 -9.86 13.81
C LYS A 230 -12.70 -11.15 14.41
N LYS A 231 -11.84 -11.85 13.68
CA LYS A 231 -11.19 -13.10 14.11
C LYS A 231 -9.93 -12.86 14.94
N LYS A 232 -9.50 -11.60 15.14
CA LYS A 232 -8.24 -11.22 15.81
C LYS A 232 -6.99 -11.83 15.16
N LEU A 233 -7.02 -11.96 13.83
CA LEU A 233 -5.95 -12.54 13.01
C LEU A 233 -5.13 -11.51 12.25
N ILE A 234 -5.38 -10.20 12.43
CA ILE A 234 -4.66 -9.13 11.70
C ILE A 234 -3.14 -9.33 11.78
N HIS A 235 -2.60 -9.66 12.97
CA HIS A 235 -1.16 -9.86 13.15
C HIS A 235 -0.57 -11.02 12.33
N ASN A 236 -1.34 -12.09 12.12
CA ASN A 236 -0.93 -13.25 11.31
C ASN A 236 -0.91 -12.94 9.81
N PHE A 237 -1.71 -11.95 9.40
CA PHE A 237 -1.89 -11.56 8.00
C PHE A 237 -1.53 -10.09 7.77
N ALA A 238 -0.59 -9.56 8.57
CA ALA A 238 -0.22 -8.14 8.57
C ALA A 238 0.14 -7.63 7.18
N ASP A 239 0.84 -8.46 6.40
CA ASP A 239 1.23 -8.19 5.02
C ASP A 239 0.01 -7.95 4.11
N LEU A 240 -0.80 -8.99 3.87
CA LEU A 240 -2.02 -8.90 3.06
C LEU A 240 -3.00 -7.83 3.58
N PHE A 241 -3.12 -7.68 4.90
CA PHE A 241 -3.98 -6.68 5.51
C PHE A 241 -3.56 -5.25 5.13
N THR A 242 -2.25 -4.98 5.18
CA THR A 242 -1.67 -3.68 4.84
C THR A 242 -1.67 -3.45 3.34
N GLU A 243 -1.43 -4.49 2.55
CA GLU A 243 -1.46 -4.44 1.09
C GLU A 243 -2.86 -4.05 0.57
N ASN A 244 -3.92 -4.62 1.17
CA ASN A 244 -5.30 -4.20 0.90
C ASN A 244 -5.53 -2.71 1.19
N ILE A 245 -5.00 -2.21 2.31
CA ILE A 245 -5.11 -0.78 2.69
C ILE A 245 -4.37 0.10 1.68
N MET A 246 -3.15 -0.29 1.31
CA MET A 246 -2.34 0.44 0.35
C MET A 246 -3.04 0.54 -1.01
N PHE A 247 -3.41 -0.59 -1.63
CA PHE A 247 -3.96 -0.57 -2.98
C PHE A 247 -5.35 0.06 -3.04
N CYS A 248 -6.24 -0.21 -2.08
CA CYS A 248 -7.55 0.42 -2.08
C CYS A 248 -7.51 1.90 -1.69
N GLY A 249 -6.58 2.28 -0.82
CA GLY A 249 -6.24 3.68 -0.59
C GLY A 249 -5.80 4.35 -1.89
N LEU A 250 -4.88 3.75 -2.65
CA LEU A 250 -4.42 4.24 -3.95
C LEU A 250 -5.55 4.27 -5.01
N ALA A 251 -6.52 3.36 -4.93
CA ALA A 251 -7.74 3.37 -5.75
C ALA A 251 -8.73 4.49 -5.35
N GLY A 252 -8.52 5.16 -4.21
CA GLY A 252 -9.28 6.31 -3.73
C GLY A 252 -10.35 6.00 -2.68
N PHE A 253 -10.34 4.81 -2.06
CA PHE A 253 -11.35 4.43 -1.06
C PHE A 253 -10.90 4.77 0.36
N SER A 254 -11.57 5.75 0.99
CA SER A 254 -11.22 6.19 2.35
C SER A 254 -11.64 5.23 3.46
N ASP A 255 -12.44 4.21 3.16
CA ASP A 255 -12.88 3.21 4.14
C ASP A 255 -11.73 2.40 4.76
N PHE A 256 -10.57 2.38 4.10
CA PHE A 256 -9.37 1.70 4.58
C PHE A 256 -8.54 2.54 5.56
N PHE A 257 -8.75 3.86 5.66
CA PHE A 257 -8.01 4.73 6.58
C PHE A 257 -8.65 4.78 7.97
N GLN A 258 -8.79 3.61 8.57
CA GLN A 258 -9.29 3.48 9.93
C GLN A 258 -8.18 3.70 10.94
N THR A 259 -8.44 4.49 11.97
CA THR A 259 -7.46 4.84 12.99
C THR A 259 -6.94 3.62 13.75
N SER A 260 -7.80 2.65 14.07
CA SER A 260 -7.39 1.39 14.70
C SER A 260 -6.42 0.59 13.83
N TRP A 261 -6.59 0.65 12.50
CA TRP A 261 -5.73 -0.05 11.56
C TRP A 261 -4.37 0.64 11.41
N LEU A 262 -4.35 1.97 11.44
CA LEU A 262 -3.10 2.74 11.53
C LEU A 262 -2.29 2.36 12.77
N ASP A 263 -2.94 2.29 13.94
CA ASP A 263 -2.28 1.93 15.19
C ASP A 263 -1.63 0.54 15.11
N HIS A 264 -2.29 -0.42 14.45
CA HIS A 264 -1.72 -1.74 14.16
C HIS A 264 -0.48 -1.64 13.25
N ILE A 265 -0.57 -0.94 12.12
CA ILE A 265 0.54 -0.79 11.16
C ILE A 265 1.76 -0.18 11.86
N LEU A 266 1.58 0.95 12.55
CA LEU A 266 2.66 1.62 13.28
C LEU A 266 3.29 0.71 14.35
N SER A 267 2.50 -0.17 14.99
CA SER A 267 3.01 -1.11 15.98
C SER A 267 3.93 -2.20 15.39
N TRP A 268 3.83 -2.47 14.09
CA TRP A 268 4.63 -3.50 13.39
C TRP A 268 5.99 -3.01 12.92
N GLN A 269 6.28 -1.72 13.06
CA GLN A 269 7.60 -1.20 12.75
C GLN A 269 8.61 -1.62 13.82
N LYS A 270 9.76 -2.16 13.39
CA LYS A 270 10.90 -2.39 14.28
C LYS A 270 11.55 -1.06 14.64
N LYS A 271 11.60 -0.74 15.94
CA LYS A 271 12.03 0.57 16.43
C LYS A 271 13.47 0.92 16.08
N ASP A 272 14.33 -0.08 16.06
CA ASP A 272 15.77 -0.04 15.81
C ASP A 272 16.12 -0.12 14.31
N LYS A 273 15.37 -0.90 13.53
CA LYS A 273 15.65 -1.13 12.11
C LYS A 273 14.83 -0.30 11.14
N GLY A 274 13.70 0.27 11.56
CA GLY A 274 12.80 1.03 10.69
C GLY A 274 11.97 0.21 9.70
N CYS A 275 12.32 -1.06 9.48
CA CYS A 275 11.57 -2.02 8.69
C CYS A 275 10.25 -2.44 9.35
N PHE A 276 9.37 -3.05 8.57
CA PHE A 276 8.17 -3.72 9.06
C PHE A 276 8.36 -5.23 9.03
N TRP A 277 7.95 -5.89 10.12
CA TRP A 277 8.20 -7.31 10.30
C TRP A 277 7.14 -8.19 9.64
N MET A 278 7.50 -9.42 9.27
CA MET A 278 6.53 -10.44 8.84
C MET A 278 6.44 -11.54 9.90
N TYR A 279 5.22 -11.94 10.31
CA TYR A 279 5.05 -13.14 11.12
C TYR A 279 5.10 -14.36 10.21
N THR A 280 6.19 -15.12 10.26
CA THR A 280 6.21 -16.50 9.74
C THR A 280 5.89 -17.42 10.91
N SER A 281 4.70 -18.02 10.92
CA SER A 281 4.42 -19.12 11.87
C SER A 281 5.42 -20.23 11.62
N SER A 282 6.30 -20.51 12.58
CA SER A 282 7.26 -21.61 12.54
C SER A 282 6.60 -22.99 12.75
N ASN A 283 5.28 -23.05 12.93
CA ASN A 283 4.52 -24.28 13.23
C ASN A 283 3.36 -24.58 12.28
N ASP A 284 3.26 -23.93 11.11
CA ASP A 284 2.24 -24.28 10.13
C ASP A 284 2.63 -25.55 9.37
N GLY A 285 2.14 -26.68 9.90
CA GLY A 285 2.13 -27.97 9.22
C GLY A 285 1.46 -27.86 7.85
N GLY A 286 2.29 -27.85 6.81
CA GLY A 286 2.02 -28.45 5.50
C GLY A 286 0.95 -27.84 4.58
N HIS A 287 0.11 -26.90 5.02
CA HIS A 287 -1.06 -26.47 4.21
C HIS A 287 -1.24 -24.97 3.94
N MET A 288 -0.41 -24.09 4.50
CA MET A 288 -0.18 -22.79 3.84
C MET A 288 0.89 -23.04 2.80
N ARG A 289 0.47 -23.20 1.53
CA ARG A 289 1.37 -23.41 0.40
C ARG A 289 2.56 -22.45 0.52
N ARG A 290 3.74 -23.03 0.84
CA ARG A 290 5.04 -22.51 0.44
C ARG A 290 4.94 -22.21 -1.06
N ARG A 291 4.59 -20.98 -1.42
CA ARG A 291 4.57 -20.50 -2.79
C ARG A 291 5.18 -19.11 -2.79
N THR A 292 6.44 -19.12 -3.20
CA THR A 292 7.16 -18.11 -3.99
C THR A 292 6.41 -16.79 -4.18
N LYS A 293 6.35 -15.96 -3.13
CA LYS A 293 6.51 -14.51 -3.33
C LYS A 293 7.76 -14.35 -4.20
N ARG A 294 7.71 -13.61 -5.30
CA ARG A 294 8.90 -13.34 -6.12
C ARG A 294 9.99 -12.87 -5.15
N SER A 295 11.01 -13.70 -4.93
CA SER A 295 12.24 -13.32 -4.23
C SER A 295 12.04 -12.49 -2.94
N GLU A 296 11.15 -12.87 -2.01
CA GLU A 296 11.06 -12.20 -0.70
C GLU A 296 12.45 -12.20 -0.06
N LYS A 297 13.11 -11.04 -0.07
CA LYS A 297 14.41 -10.87 0.57
C LYS A 297 14.14 -10.59 2.03
N ILE A 298 14.10 -11.67 2.81
CA ILE A 298 14.08 -11.57 4.28
C ILE A 298 15.42 -10.99 4.70
N ILE A 299 15.40 -9.72 5.07
CA ILE A 299 16.55 -9.02 5.58
C ILE A 299 16.62 -9.33 7.08
N GLU A 300 17.60 -10.14 7.48
CA GLU A 300 17.90 -10.49 8.87
C GLU A 300 16.69 -10.91 9.73
N GLY A 301 16.09 -12.07 9.45
CA GLY A 301 15.25 -12.86 10.38
C GLY A 301 13.96 -12.23 10.94
N VAL A 302 13.74 -10.92 10.76
CA VAL A 302 12.60 -10.17 11.30
C VAL A 302 12.14 -9.02 10.39
N CYS A 303 12.90 -8.60 9.38
CA CYS A 303 12.48 -7.57 8.42
C CYS A 303 12.06 -8.20 7.09
N SER A 304 11.01 -7.66 6.49
CA SER A 304 10.57 -7.99 5.13
C SER A 304 10.62 -6.72 4.27
N SER A 305 11.31 -6.78 3.13
CA SER A 305 11.38 -5.64 2.19
C SER A 305 10.02 -5.37 1.57
N HIS A 306 9.30 -6.43 1.19
CA HIS A 306 7.91 -6.33 0.70
C HIS A 306 6.98 -5.72 1.74
N ASN A 307 6.97 -6.26 2.98
CA ASN A 307 6.07 -5.75 4.01
C ASN A 307 6.40 -4.29 4.39
N THR A 308 7.69 -3.93 4.37
CA THR A 308 8.11 -2.54 4.56
C THR A 308 7.55 -1.64 3.47
N ALA A 309 7.65 -2.07 2.21
CA ALA A 309 7.16 -1.31 1.05
C ALA A 309 5.64 -1.12 1.07
N VAL A 310 4.86 -2.17 1.36
CA VAL A 310 3.40 -2.04 1.46
C VAL A 310 2.99 -1.18 2.66
N ALA A 311 3.70 -1.28 3.79
CA ALA A 311 3.45 -0.45 4.96
C ALA A 311 3.71 1.03 4.69
N VAL A 312 4.84 1.39 4.05
CA VAL A 312 5.09 2.79 3.72
C VAL A 312 4.12 3.33 2.67
N GLY A 313 3.71 2.51 1.70
CA GLY A 313 2.68 2.88 0.75
C GLY A 313 1.33 3.18 1.43
N ALA A 314 0.91 2.32 2.35
CA ALA A 314 -0.29 2.53 3.16
C ALA A 314 -0.18 3.78 4.05
N LEU A 315 0.95 3.96 4.74
CA LEU A 315 1.22 5.14 5.58
C LEU A 315 1.23 6.43 4.75
N GLY A 316 1.71 6.38 3.51
CA GLY A 316 1.62 7.48 2.55
C GLY A 316 0.16 7.89 2.30
N GLY A 317 -0.71 6.91 2.10
CA GLY A 317 -2.15 7.12 1.99
C GLY A 317 -2.77 7.73 3.25
N PHE A 318 -2.41 7.22 4.44
CA PHE A 318 -2.87 7.78 5.72
C PHE A 318 -2.42 9.23 5.94
N LEU A 319 -1.22 9.60 5.49
CA LEU A 319 -0.71 10.97 5.62
C LEU A 319 -1.44 11.94 4.68
N LEU A 320 -1.84 11.45 3.50
CA LEU A 320 -2.53 12.22 2.47
C LEU A 320 -4.03 12.41 2.77
N TYR A 321 -4.66 11.44 3.44
CA TYR A 321 -6.09 11.46 3.81
C TYR A 321 -6.40 12.46 4.94
#